data_AF-A0A1J3HNJ0-F1
#
_entry.id   AF-A0A1J3HNJ0-F1
#
_cell.length_a   1.000
_cell.length_b   1.000
_cell.length_c   1.000
_cell.angle_alpha   90.00
_cell.angle_beta   90.00
_cell.angle_gamma   90.00
#
_symmetry.space_group_name_H-M   'P 1'
#
loop_
_entity.id
_entity.type
_entity.pdbx_description
1 polymer ?
#
loop_
_entity_poly.entity_id
_entity_poly.type
_entity_poly.pdbx_seq_one_letter_code
_entity_poly.pdbx_strand_id
1 'polypeptide(L)'
;FKKISVLPNEKDFADAIVSRIQHQALIKTVLPKSYSSNCLRRIYRGTVWSVALSYFHKLIKVSKEFRQTHPSHDQLMKRHYKHYNVALRQVIHASQAITSTANGFMRLMDNKDCDSLYKFKCLLLSS
;
A
#
# COMPACT_ATOMS: atom_id res chain seq x y z
N PHE A 1 21.21 11.50 -11.06
CA PHE A 1 20.31 10.48 -11.67
C PHE A 1 20.77 9.02 -11.50
N LYS A 2 22.03 8.69 -11.16
CA LYS A 2 22.51 7.29 -11.07
C LYS A 2 21.95 6.42 -9.91
N LYS A 3 21.12 6.95 -9.01
CA LYS A 3 20.56 6.20 -7.85
C LYS A 3 19.02 6.30 -7.77
N ILE A 4 18.33 6.26 -8.91
CA ILE A 4 16.87 6.18 -8.94
C ILE A 4 16.49 4.72 -9.19
N SER A 5 15.58 4.19 -8.37
CA SER A 5 15.06 2.84 -8.56
C SER A 5 14.19 2.75 -9.82
N VAL A 6 14.28 1.62 -10.52
CA VAL A 6 13.39 1.36 -11.66
C VAL A 6 11.95 1.34 -11.17
N LEU A 7 11.12 2.18 -11.76
CA LEU A 7 9.69 2.25 -11.45
C LEU A 7 8.95 1.19 -12.28
N PRO A 8 8.30 0.21 -11.63
CA PRO A 8 7.43 -0.73 -12.32
C PRO A 8 6.14 -0.05 -12.79
N ASN A 9 5.45 -0.68 -13.73
CA ASN A 9 4.10 -0.30 -14.11
C ASN A 9 3.11 -0.56 -12.95
N GLU A 10 1.92 0.04 -13.01
CA GLU A 10 0.90 -0.08 -11.98
C GLU A 10 0.57 -1.53 -11.62
N LYS A 11 0.31 -2.36 -12.64
CA LYS A 11 -0.02 -3.77 -12.47
C LYS A 11 1.13 -4.55 -11.82
N ASP A 12 2.34 -4.42 -12.38
CA ASP A 12 3.53 -5.11 -11.87
C ASP A 12 3.85 -4.67 -10.44
N PHE A 13 3.59 -3.41 -10.10
CA PHE A 13 3.75 -2.88 -8.77
C PHE A 13 2.79 -3.53 -7.77
N ALA A 14 1.50 -3.62 -8.15
CA ALA A 14 0.48 -4.25 -7.34
C ALA A 14 0.75 -5.75 -7.14
N ASP A 15 1.04 -6.46 -8.24
CA ASP A 15 1.34 -7.89 -8.23
C ASP A 15 2.58 -8.19 -7.39
N ALA A 16 3.64 -7.37 -7.49
CA ALA A 16 4.85 -7.54 -6.68
C ALA A 16 4.60 -7.32 -5.18
N ILE A 17 3.68 -6.42 -4.79
CA ILE A 17 3.32 -6.21 -3.38
C ILE A 17 2.49 -7.38 -2.85
N VAL A 18 1.48 -7.82 -3.61
CA VAL A 18 0.63 -8.96 -3.24
C VAL A 18 1.46 -10.24 -3.12
N SER A 19 2.29 -10.53 -4.12
CA SER A 19 3.19 -11.69 -4.12
C SER A 19 4.11 -11.68 -2.90
N ARG A 20 4.73 -10.53 -2.56
CA ARG A 20 5.56 -10.41 -1.36
C ARG A 20 4.82 -10.76 -0.08
N ILE A 21 3.58 -10.30 0.05
CA ILE A 21 2.79 -10.48 1.28
C ILE A 21 2.28 -11.92 1.40
N GLN A 22 1.96 -12.56 0.27
CA GLN A 22 1.67 -13.99 0.21
C GLN A 22 2.90 -14.82 0.64
N HIS A 23 4.09 -14.50 0.13
CA HIS A 23 5.33 -15.21 0.50
C HIS A 23 5.79 -14.96 1.93
N GLN A 24 5.54 -13.78 2.50
CA GLN A 24 5.84 -13.45 3.90
C GLN A 24 4.88 -14.10 4.92
N ALA A 25 4.01 -15.03 4.48
CA ALA A 25 3.15 -15.85 5.33
C ALA A 25 2.10 -15.09 6.17
N LEU A 26 1.75 -13.86 5.78
CA LEU A 26 0.68 -13.09 6.44
C LEU A 26 -0.72 -13.54 5.99
N ILE A 27 -0.80 -14.17 4.81
CA ILE A 27 -2.01 -14.83 4.31
C ILE A 27 -1.72 -16.33 4.36
N LYS A 28 -2.05 -17.01 5.46
CA LYS A 28 -2.18 -18.47 5.40
C LYS A 28 -3.28 -18.75 4.38
N THR A 29 -2.94 -19.37 3.24
CA THR A 29 -3.87 -19.70 2.14
C THR A 29 -5.07 -20.50 2.64
N VAL A 30 -4.89 -21.25 3.73
CA VAL A 30 -5.95 -21.96 4.42
C VAL A 30 -5.98 -21.53 5.88
N LEU A 31 -6.98 -20.73 6.25
CA LEU A 31 -7.32 -20.44 7.64
C LEU A 31 -8.35 -21.47 8.14
N PRO A 32 -8.10 -22.16 9.25
CA PRO A 32 -9.08 -23.06 9.85
C PRO A 32 -10.36 -22.30 10.23
N LYS A 33 -11.52 -22.88 9.96
CA LYS A 33 -12.82 -22.33 10.41
C LYS A 33 -12.96 -22.29 11.93
N SER A 34 -12.14 -23.06 12.65
CA SER A 34 -12.10 -23.12 14.12
C SER A 34 -11.41 -21.92 14.77
N TYR A 35 -10.80 -21.01 14.00
CA TYR A 35 -10.19 -19.81 14.57
C TYR A 35 -11.26 -18.88 15.17
N SER A 36 -10.95 -18.36 16.35
CA SER A 36 -11.80 -17.35 16.99
C SER A 36 -11.85 -16.08 16.14
N SER A 37 -12.97 -15.35 16.21
CA SER A 37 -13.15 -14.07 15.53
C SER A 37 -12.02 -13.08 15.86
N ASN A 38 -11.51 -13.10 17.09
CA ASN A 38 -10.36 -12.29 17.53
C ASN A 38 -9.06 -12.67 16.81
N CYS A 39 -8.81 -13.96 16.61
CA CYS A 39 -7.65 -14.44 15.85
C CYS A 39 -7.74 -14.02 14.38
N LEU A 40 -8.91 -14.23 13.76
CA LEU A 40 -9.17 -13.81 12.38
C LEU A 40 -8.96 -12.29 12.21
N ARG A 41 -9.52 -11.47 13.12
CA ARG A 41 -9.35 -10.02 13.10
C ARG A 41 -7.88 -9.61 13.12
N ARG A 42 -7.07 -10.23 13.98
CA ARG A 42 -5.62 -9.92 14.05
C ARG A 42 -4.91 -10.24 12.73
N ILE A 43 -5.24 -11.36 12.11
CA ILE A 43 -4.64 -11.79 10.84
C ILE A 43 -5.03 -10.84 9.71
N TYR A 44 -6.32 -10.55 9.56
CA TYR A 44 -6.82 -9.69 8.49
C TYR A 44 -6.38 -8.23 8.64
N ARG A 45 -6.39 -7.67 9.86
CA ARG A 45 -5.85 -6.32 10.12
C ARG A 45 -4.35 -6.26 9.84
N GLY A 46 -3.60 -7.26 10.30
CA GLY A 46 -2.16 -7.37 10.02
C GLY A 46 -1.88 -7.41 8.51
N THR A 47 -2.68 -8.15 7.76
CA THR A 47 -2.57 -8.23 6.30
C THR A 47 -2.82 -6.88 5.64
N VAL A 48 -3.94 -6.22 5.94
CA VAL A 48 -4.28 -4.89 5.37
C VAL A 48 -3.20 -3.86 5.70
N TRP A 49 -2.73 -3.84 6.95
CA TRP A 49 -1.69 -2.92 7.37
C TRP A 49 -0.36 -3.18 6.67
N SER A 50 0.04 -4.44 6.52
CA SER A 50 1.26 -4.82 5.81
C SER A 50 1.20 -4.45 4.32
N VAL A 51 0.05 -4.59 3.66
CA VAL A 51 -0.16 -4.08 2.29
C VAL A 51 0.05 -2.57 2.26
N ALA A 52 -0.70 -1.83 3.08
CA ALA A 52 -0.65 -0.37 3.10
C ALA A 52 0.77 0.17 3.38
N LEU A 53 1.47 -0.42 4.34
CA LEU A 53 2.84 -0.04 4.70
C LEU A 53 3.83 -0.32 3.56
N SER A 54 3.64 -1.43 2.84
CA SER A 54 4.44 -1.77 1.66
C SER A 54 4.32 -0.72 0.57
N TYR A 55 3.08 -0.32 0.26
CA TYR A 55 2.78 0.74 -0.70
C TYR A 55 3.38 2.08 -0.24
N PHE A 56 3.11 2.48 1.01
CA PHE A 56 3.59 3.73 1.57
C PHE A 56 5.11 3.85 1.48
N HIS A 57 5.86 2.83 1.94
CA HIS A 57 7.32 2.86 1.90
C HIS A 57 7.87 2.97 0.48
N LYS A 58 7.29 2.24 -0.49
CA LYS A 58 7.74 2.32 -1.89
C LYS A 58 7.43 3.69 -2.49
N LEU A 59 6.21 4.22 -2.34
CA LEU A 59 5.82 5.52 -2.89
C LEU A 59 6.61 6.69 -2.27
N ILE A 60 6.84 6.64 -0.95
CA ILE A 60 7.66 7.65 -0.27
C ILE A 60 9.13 7.56 -0.69
N LYS A 61 9.67 6.35 -0.88
CA LYS A 61 11.02 6.17 -1.42
C LYS A 61 11.15 6.81 -2.79
N VAL A 62 10.20 6.55 -3.69
CA VAL A 62 10.13 7.21 -5.01
C VAL A 62 10.07 8.72 -4.86
N SER A 63 9.17 9.25 -4.03
CA SER A 63 9.09 10.70 -3.81
C SER A 63 10.43 11.30 -3.31
N LYS A 64 11.20 10.58 -2.49
CA LYS A 64 12.50 11.04 -1.99
C LYS A 64 13.59 10.95 -3.04
N GLU A 65 13.63 9.89 -3.84
CA GLU A 65 14.61 9.70 -4.91
C GLU A 65 14.49 10.75 -6.02
N PHE A 66 13.26 11.19 -6.30
CA PHE A 66 13.00 12.22 -7.30
C PHE A 66 13.18 13.64 -6.74
N ARG A 67 12.90 13.89 -5.45
CA ARG A 67 13.24 15.18 -4.82
C ARG A 67 14.75 15.38 -4.78
N GLN A 68 15.28 16.10 -5.76
CA GLN A 68 16.70 16.46 -5.81
C GLN A 68 17.02 17.48 -4.72
N THR A 69 18.13 17.28 -4.02
CA THR A 69 18.58 18.15 -2.93
C THR A 69 19.02 19.53 -3.38
N HIS A 70 19.33 19.72 -4.67
CA HIS A 70 19.83 20.99 -5.19
C HIS A 70 18.77 21.75 -6.01
N PRO A 71 18.46 23.02 -5.67
CA PRO A 71 17.44 23.83 -6.35
C PRO A 71 17.61 23.95 -7.88
N SER A 72 18.86 24.00 -8.37
CA SER A 72 19.12 24.12 -9.81
C SER A 72 18.67 22.89 -10.62
N HIS A 73 18.84 21.68 -10.08
CA HIS A 73 18.42 20.45 -10.75
C HIS A 73 16.89 20.33 -10.78
N ASP A 74 16.23 20.78 -9.71
CA ASP A 74 14.77 20.80 -9.64
C ASP A 74 14.18 21.81 -10.65
N GLN A 75 14.82 22.97 -10.84
CA GLN A 75 14.45 23.93 -11.89
C GLN A 75 14.65 23.35 -13.31
N LEU A 76 15.76 22.64 -13.55
CA LEU A 76 16.00 21.93 -14.81
C LEU A 76 14.91 20.89 -15.10
N MET A 77 14.57 20.05 -14.13
CA MET A 77 13.50 19.05 -14.30
C MET A 77 12.15 19.69 -14.60
N LYS A 78 11.78 20.76 -13.89
CA LYS A 78 10.53 21.49 -14.15
C LYS A 78 10.48 22.10 -15.55
N ARG A 79 11.62 22.57 -16.07
CA ARG A 79 11.72 23.14 -17.42
C ARG A 79 11.54 22.09 -18.51
N HIS A 80 12.17 20.92 -18.36
CA HIS A 80 12.11 19.85 -19.36
C HIS A 80 10.84 18.99 -19.25
N TYR A 81 10.26 18.87 -18.06
CA TYR A 81 9.11 18.01 -17.79
C TYR A 81 7.95 18.81 -17.18
N LYS A 82 7.00 19.21 -18.04
CA LYS A 82 5.85 20.07 -17.70
C LYS A 82 5.02 19.59 -16.49
N HIS A 83 4.88 18.28 -16.31
CA HIS A 83 4.03 17.69 -15.28
C HIS A 83 4.78 17.15 -14.05
N TYR A 84 6.07 17.45 -13.92
CA TYR A 84 6.93 16.89 -12.88
C TYR A 84 6.38 17.10 -11.46
N ASN A 85 6.01 18.34 -11.11
CA ASN A 85 5.47 18.67 -9.78
C ASN A 85 4.08 18.08 -9.53
N VAL A 86 3.29 17.87 -10.59
CA VAL A 86 1.96 17.26 -10.49
C VAL A 86 2.12 15.78 -10.17
N ALA A 87 2.96 15.07 -10.93
CA ALA A 87 3.26 13.67 -10.70
C ALA A 87 3.83 13.42 -9.29
N LEU A 88 4.79 14.25 -8.85
CA LEU A 88 5.37 14.11 -7.50
C LEU A 88 4.32 14.31 -6.40
N ARG A 89 3.43 15.28 -6.56
CA ARG A 89 2.31 15.50 -5.61
C ARG A 89 1.31 14.35 -5.63
N GLN A 90 1.00 13.81 -6.81
CA GLN A 90 0.11 12.64 -6.95
C GLN A 90 0.68 11.40 -6.24
N VAL A 91 1.99 11.14 -6.35
CA VAL A 91 2.64 10.03 -5.64
C VAL A 91 2.50 10.18 -4.11
N ILE A 92 2.68 11.39 -3.58
CA ILE A 92 2.51 11.67 -2.16
C ILE A 92 1.05 11.50 -1.75
N HIS A 93 0.12 12.07 -2.51
CA HIS A 93 -1.31 11.95 -2.25
C HIS A 93 -1.77 10.48 -2.29
N ALA A 94 -1.30 9.70 -3.26
CA ALA A 94 -1.57 8.27 -3.34
C ALA A 94 -1.08 7.53 -2.09
N SER A 95 0.12 7.86 -1.58
CA SER A 95 0.63 7.24 -0.34
C SER A 95 -0.26 7.53 0.87
N GLN A 96 -0.81 8.75 0.97
CA GLN A 96 -1.73 9.15 2.04
C GLN A 96 -3.11 8.52 1.88
N ALA A 97 -3.63 8.46 0.65
CA ALA A 97 -4.91 7.85 0.31
C ALA A 97 -4.92 6.36 0.67
N ILE A 98 -3.81 5.65 0.42
CA ILE A 98 -3.66 4.23 0.78
C ILE A 98 -3.71 4.04 2.29
N THR A 99 -2.99 4.86 3.07
CA THR A 99 -3.04 4.79 4.54
C THR A 99 -4.44 5.12 5.07
N SER A 100 -5.11 6.13 4.50
CA SER A 100 -6.49 6.49 4.86
C SER A 100 -7.46 5.33 4.59
N THR A 101 -7.37 4.73 3.41
CA THR A 101 -8.20 3.59 3.01
C THR A 101 -7.97 2.39 3.92
N ALA A 102 -6.71 2.07 4.23
CA ALA A 102 -6.36 1.00 5.16
C ALA A 102 -6.94 1.22 6.56
N ASN A 103 -6.88 2.46 7.07
CA ASN A 103 -7.52 2.83 8.33
C ASN A 103 -9.04 2.65 8.29
N GLY A 104 -9.68 2.98 7.16
CA GLY A 104 -11.10 2.71 6.93
C GLY A 104 -11.44 1.23 7.06
N PHE A 105 -10.70 0.36 6.36
CA PHE A 105 -10.86 -1.10 6.47
C PHE A 105 -10.62 -1.62 7.88
N MET A 106 -9.60 -1.12 8.59
CA MET A 106 -9.35 -1.52 9.98
C MET A 106 -10.51 -1.17 10.91
N ARG A 107 -11.12 0.02 10.73
CA ARG A 107 -12.32 0.42 11.50
C ARG A 107 -13.51 -0.50 11.21
N LEU A 108 -13.73 -0.89 9.95
CA LEU A 108 -14.80 -1.83 9.58
C LEU A 108 -14.57 -3.23 10.19
N MET A 109 -13.32 -3.68 10.28
CA MET A 109 -12.95 -4.95 10.92
C MET A 109 -13.07 -4.92 12.46
N ASP A 110 -13.01 -3.74 13.06
CA ASP A 110 -13.20 -3.54 14.50
C ASP A 110 -14.69 -3.47 14.89
N ASN A 111 -15.60 -3.35 13.91
CA ASN A 111 -17.03 -3.43 14.18
C ASN A 111 -17.41 -4.82 14.72
N LYS A 112 -18.29 -4.86 15.73
CA LYS A 112 -18.78 -6.08 16.38
C LYS A 112 -19.49 -7.01 15.40
N ASP A 113 -20.08 -6.45 14.35
CA ASP A 113 -20.79 -7.21 13.31
C ASP A 113 -19.83 -8.03 12.42
N CYS A 114 -18.52 -7.80 12.48
CA CYS A 114 -17.51 -8.56 11.75
C CYS A 114 -16.96 -9.70 12.61
N ASP A 115 -17.69 -10.82 12.62
CA ASP A 115 -17.48 -11.97 13.52
C ASP A 115 -17.11 -13.28 12.83
N SER A 116 -17.28 -13.36 11.51
CA SER A 116 -17.10 -14.59 10.74
C SER A 116 -16.03 -14.47 9.65
N LEU A 117 -15.39 -15.59 9.33
CA LEU A 117 -14.40 -15.69 8.25
C LEU A 117 -14.95 -15.16 6.91
N TYR A 118 -16.24 -15.39 6.64
CA TYR A 118 -16.89 -14.90 5.43
C TYR A 118 -16.90 -13.37 5.37
N LYS A 119 -17.34 -12.69 6.44
CA LYS A 119 -17.38 -11.22 6.49
C LYS A 119 -15.99 -10.61 6.34
N PHE A 120 -14.96 -11.18 6.98
CA PHE A 120 -13.58 -10.72 6.78
C PHE A 120 -13.09 -10.89 5.34
N LYS A 121 -13.43 -12.00 4.67
CA LYS A 121 -13.11 -12.22 3.25
C LYS A 121 -13.85 -11.24 2.34
N CYS A 122 -15.14 -11.02 2.58
CA CYS A 122 -15.94 -10.05 1.82
C CYS A 122 -15.34 -8.65 1.91
N LEU A 123 -14.93 -8.20 3.10
CA LEU A 123 -14.28 -6.89 3.27
C LEU A 123 -12.97 -6.75 2.48
N LEU A 124 -12.25 -7.85 2.23
CA LEU A 124 -11.04 -7.82 1.41
C LEU A 124 -11.31 -7.90 -0.09
N LEU A 125 -12.41 -8.54 -0.49
CA LEU A 125 -12.77 -8.79 -1.89
C LEU A 125 -13.73 -7.76 -2.45
N SER A 126 -14.38 -6.95 -1.61
CA SER A 126 -15.39 -5.95 -2.01
C SER A 126 -14.79 -4.68 -2.64
N SER A 127 -13.67 -4.81 -3.36
CA SER A 127 -13.06 -3.75 -4.17
C SER A 127 -13.44 -3.89 -5.62
#